data_AF-A0A355GD65-F1
#
_entry.id   AF-A0A355GD65-F1
#
_cell.length_a   1.000
_cell.length_b   1.000
_cell.length_c   1.000
_cell.angle_alpha   90.00
_cell.angle_beta   90.00
_cell.angle_gamma   90.00
#
_symmetry.space_group_name_H-M   'P 1'
#
loop_
_entity.id
_entity.type
_entity.pdbx_description
1 polymer ?
#
loop_
_entity_poly.entity_id
_entity_poly.type
_entity_poly.pdbx_seq_one_letter_code
_entity_poly.pdbx_strand_id
1 'polypeptide(L)'
;MGCSTLVATAEEKKKSTISDAKKPAAQAMIAFEEAVPQAQQKKSQQRFLPALTQRELKFQKALEEETDCDFADEPLSKVMALFSERHGIPILVSGNDLGEEGLTLEEPVNLKVEKLALQDALSLILEPIGLTYLVEHGVLKVTTIIKANEKLMLRVYPVGDLCRTVEDYLTLESALRNADLGDWRPRKTGCLSEKSKSQPQQAGSPAPAGGGFFNIPDGKFKGGESVDPLLYEEGVGGTITIVQQSHALLITQTYHAHNAIVDLLTQIREARTSE
;
A
#
# COMPACT_ATOMS: atom_id res chain seq x y z
N MET A 1 -32.36 -61.50 4.14
CA MET A 1 -31.87 -62.50 5.12
C MET A 1 -30.37 -62.63 4.88
N GLY A 2 -29.53 -61.86 5.56
CA GLY A 2 -28.91 -62.22 6.85
C GLY A 2 -27.42 -62.52 6.58
N CYS A 3 -26.58 -61.49 6.49
CA CYS A 3 -25.66 -61.00 7.53
C CYS A 3 -24.47 -61.95 7.82
N SER A 4 -23.27 -61.54 7.39
CA SER A 4 -22.00 -61.98 7.97
C SER A 4 -21.03 -60.79 7.99
N THR A 5 -21.09 -60.08 9.11
CA THR A 5 -20.07 -59.22 9.73
C THR A 5 -19.07 -60.13 10.48
N LEU A 6 -17.82 -59.80 10.81
CA LEU A 6 -16.92 -58.65 10.70
C LEU A 6 -15.54 -59.09 11.28
N VAL A 7 -14.56 -58.17 11.21
CA VAL A 7 -13.36 -57.99 12.09
C VAL A 7 -12.09 -58.73 11.60
N ALA A 8 -11.11 -58.07 10.95
CA ALA A 8 -10.10 -57.10 11.43
C ALA A 8 -9.01 -57.76 12.33
N THR A 9 -7.72 -57.43 12.36
CA THR A 9 -6.81 -56.47 11.69
C THR A 9 -5.38 -56.82 12.16
N ALA A 10 -4.39 -56.62 11.28
CA ALA A 10 -2.99 -56.17 11.46
C ALA A 10 -2.21 -56.38 12.79
N GLU A 11 -0.93 -56.77 12.67
CA GLU A 11 0.22 -55.90 13.01
C GLU A 11 1.57 -56.60 12.73
N GLU A 12 2.43 -55.93 11.94
CA GLU A 12 3.85 -56.24 11.75
C GLU A 12 4.67 -55.30 12.65
N LYS A 13 5.55 -55.85 13.51
CA LYS A 13 6.42 -55.09 14.41
C LYS A 13 7.90 -55.36 14.10
N LYS A 14 8.61 -54.31 13.68
CA LYS A 14 10.07 -54.17 13.75
C LYS A 14 10.53 -53.85 15.17
N LYS A 15 11.55 -54.57 15.65
CA LYS A 15 12.62 -54.19 16.61
C LYS A 15 13.52 -55.43 16.71
N SER A 16 14.82 -55.41 16.97
CA SER A 16 15.72 -54.47 17.62
C SER A 16 17.09 -55.15 17.66
N THR A 17 18.19 -54.41 17.64
CA THR A 17 19.18 -54.48 18.74
C THR A 17 20.15 -53.31 18.64
N ILE A 18 20.21 -52.57 19.75
CA ILE A 18 21.17 -51.51 20.12
C ILE A 18 22.01 -52.08 21.26
N SER A 19 23.30 -51.71 21.35
CA SER A 19 24.10 -51.39 22.57
C SER A 19 25.58 -51.75 22.34
N ASP A 20 26.60 -51.03 22.82
CA ASP A 20 26.70 -49.69 23.39
C ASP A 20 28.18 -49.25 23.45
N ALA A 21 28.38 -47.95 23.32
CA ALA A 21 29.33 -47.05 24.03
C ALA A 21 30.87 -47.24 23.98
N LYS A 22 31.60 -46.19 23.54
CA LYS A 22 32.39 -45.26 24.39
C LYS A 22 33.02 -44.09 23.56
N LYS A 23 32.81 -42.84 23.99
CA LYS A 23 33.52 -41.59 23.55
C LYS A 23 34.57 -41.22 24.64
N PRO A 24 35.43 -40.17 24.55
CA PRO A 24 35.77 -39.24 23.44
C PRO A 24 37.29 -38.89 23.29
N ALA A 25 37.69 -38.19 22.21
CA ALA A 25 38.53 -36.96 22.23
C ALA A 25 39.15 -36.59 20.85
N ALA A 26 38.92 -35.33 20.47
CA ALA A 26 39.77 -34.37 19.73
C ALA A 26 40.27 -34.64 18.28
N GLN A 27 40.12 -33.54 17.50
CA GLN A 27 40.86 -33.07 16.29
C GLN A 27 39.94 -33.03 15.05
N ALA A 28 39.18 -31.96 14.80
CA ALA A 28 39.60 -30.62 14.33
C ALA A 28 40.42 -30.67 13.04
N MET A 29 39.74 -30.51 11.89
CA MET A 29 40.16 -29.84 10.65
C MET A 29 39.17 -30.24 9.54
N ILE A 30 38.09 -29.46 9.37
CA ILE A 30 37.39 -29.39 8.08
C ILE A 30 37.11 -27.91 7.84
N ALA A 31 37.54 -27.48 6.65
CA ALA A 31 37.53 -26.16 6.07
C ALA A 31 36.41 -25.23 6.57
N PHE A 32 36.83 -24.08 7.08
CA PHE A 32 35.98 -22.89 7.11
C PHE A 32 35.90 -22.39 5.66
N GLU A 33 35.02 -23.04 4.88
CA GLU A 33 34.54 -22.48 3.64
C GLU A 33 33.78 -21.21 4.04
N GLU A 34 34.42 -20.06 3.82
CA GLU A 34 33.77 -18.75 3.86
C GLU A 34 32.70 -18.72 2.77
N ALA A 35 31.56 -19.35 3.08
CA ALA A 35 30.30 -18.97 2.51
C ALA A 35 30.06 -17.54 2.99
N VAL A 36 30.51 -16.57 2.17
CA VAL A 36 29.99 -15.21 2.17
C VAL A 36 28.48 -15.37 2.28
N PRO A 37 27.84 -15.04 3.41
CA PRO A 37 26.41 -15.08 3.46
C PRO A 37 25.99 -14.02 2.45
N GLN A 38 25.43 -14.48 1.33
CA GLN A 38 24.75 -13.62 0.39
C GLN A 38 23.90 -12.72 1.25
N ALA A 39 24.25 -11.43 1.26
CA ALA A 39 23.47 -10.39 1.86
C ALA A 39 22.09 -10.56 1.22
N GLN A 40 21.21 -11.23 1.97
CA GLN A 40 19.81 -11.30 1.69
C GLN A 40 19.43 -9.83 1.64
N GLN A 41 19.26 -9.31 0.43
CA GLN A 41 18.66 -8.01 0.19
C GLN A 41 17.34 -8.09 0.92
N LYS A 42 17.35 -7.54 2.13
CA LYS A 42 16.25 -7.61 3.07
C LYS A 42 15.26 -6.61 2.51
N LYS A 43 14.47 -7.04 1.50
CA LYS A 43 13.32 -6.30 0.98
C LYS A 43 12.63 -5.75 2.21
N SER A 44 12.69 -4.43 2.34
CA SER A 44 12.31 -3.68 3.52
C SER A 44 10.99 -4.22 4.05
N GLN A 45 11.06 -4.87 5.22
CA GLN A 45 9.88 -5.43 5.88
C GLN A 45 8.80 -4.35 5.92
N GLN A 46 7.58 -4.68 5.49
CA GLN A 46 6.47 -3.74 5.41
C GLN A 46 6.29 -3.02 6.75
N ARG A 47 6.75 -1.76 6.80
CA ARG A 47 6.72 -0.92 7.99
C ARG A 47 5.40 -0.16 8.05
N PHE A 48 4.29 -0.87 7.89
CA PHE A 48 2.96 -0.32 8.15
C PHE A 48 2.11 -1.35 8.89
N LEU A 49 1.16 -0.86 9.66
CA LEU A 49 0.24 -1.66 10.46
C LEU A 49 -1.21 -1.36 10.02
N PRO A 50 -2.09 -2.39 9.96
CA PRO A 50 -1.81 -3.80 10.22
C PRO A 50 -0.89 -4.42 9.16
N ALA A 51 -0.12 -5.44 9.56
CA ALA A 51 0.69 -6.21 8.62
C ALA A 51 -0.22 -6.94 7.63
N LEU A 52 0.18 -6.99 6.36
CA LEU A 52 -0.58 -7.71 5.34
C LEU A 52 -0.67 -9.19 5.67
N THR A 53 -1.86 -9.75 5.46
CA THR A 53 -2.10 -11.18 5.60
C THR A 53 -1.29 -11.95 4.55
N GLN A 54 -0.99 -13.22 4.82
CA GLN A 54 -0.31 -14.08 3.84
C GLN A 54 -1.02 -14.14 2.49
N ARG A 55 -2.35 -13.98 2.49
CA ARG A 55 -3.15 -13.96 1.28
C ARG A 55 -2.92 -12.66 0.50
N GLU A 56 -2.99 -11.50 1.15
CA GLU A 56 -2.73 -10.20 0.50
C GLU A 56 -1.30 -10.08 -0.04
N LEU A 57 -0.32 -10.68 0.65
CA LEU A 57 1.06 -10.77 0.15
C LEU A 57 1.17 -11.56 -1.16
N LYS A 58 0.34 -12.59 -1.36
CA LYS A 58 0.28 -13.30 -2.64
C LYS A 58 -0.31 -12.42 -3.74
N PHE A 59 -1.34 -11.64 -3.42
CA PHE A 59 -1.92 -10.69 -4.37
C PHE A 59 -0.92 -9.62 -4.79
N GLN A 60 -0.16 -9.04 -3.86
CA GLN A 60 0.87 -8.07 -4.21
C GLN A 60 1.92 -8.65 -5.14
N LYS A 61 2.40 -9.86 -4.86
CA LYS A 61 3.35 -10.54 -5.74
C LYS A 61 2.76 -10.82 -7.13
N ALA A 62 1.52 -11.29 -7.20
CA ALA A 62 0.82 -11.52 -8.46
C ALA A 62 0.60 -10.22 -9.25
N LEU A 63 0.38 -9.10 -8.57
CA LEU A 63 0.24 -7.79 -9.19
C LEU A 63 1.58 -7.25 -9.75
N GLU A 64 2.70 -7.60 -9.11
CA GLU A 64 4.07 -7.28 -9.57
C GLU A 64 4.54 -8.20 -10.72
N GLU A 65 3.88 -9.32 -10.99
CA GLU A 65 4.25 -10.24 -12.07
C GLU A 65 4.01 -9.62 -13.45
N GLU A 66 4.92 -9.91 -14.38
CA GLU A 66 4.85 -9.44 -15.77
C GLU A 66 3.79 -10.22 -16.55
N THR A 67 3.08 -9.51 -17.44
CA THR A 67 1.95 -10.00 -18.21
C THR A 67 2.00 -9.48 -19.64
N ASP A 68 1.58 -10.34 -20.57
CA ASP A 68 1.39 -9.95 -21.96
C ASP A 68 -0.10 -9.75 -22.25
N CYS A 69 -0.44 -8.57 -22.77
CA CYS A 69 -1.79 -8.15 -23.08
C CYS A 69 -1.91 -7.93 -24.59
N ASP A 70 -2.67 -8.78 -25.26
CA ASP A 70 -3.05 -8.60 -26.66
C ASP A 70 -4.57 -8.78 -26.78
N PHE A 71 -5.30 -7.73 -26.45
CA PHE A 71 -6.75 -7.69 -26.48
C PHE A 71 -7.20 -6.78 -27.61
N ALA A 72 -8.03 -7.32 -28.51
CA ALA A 72 -8.62 -6.59 -29.62
C ALA A 72 -10.14 -6.67 -29.50
N ASP A 73 -10.74 -5.63 -28.94
CA ASP A 73 -12.19 -5.51 -28.69
C ASP A 73 -12.75 -6.73 -27.92
N GLU A 74 -12.01 -7.17 -26.89
CA GLU A 74 -12.46 -8.27 -26.04
C GLU A 74 -13.34 -7.76 -24.89
N PRO A 75 -14.39 -8.50 -24.48
CA PRO A 75 -15.24 -8.07 -23.38
C PRO A 75 -14.48 -8.13 -22.05
N LEU A 76 -14.67 -7.11 -21.20
CA LEU A 76 -14.02 -6.98 -19.90
C LEU A 76 -14.10 -8.26 -19.04
N SER A 77 -15.26 -8.92 -19.01
CA SER A 77 -15.45 -10.18 -18.28
C SER A 77 -14.47 -11.29 -18.70
N LYS A 78 -14.21 -11.43 -20.00
CA LYS A 78 -13.29 -12.44 -20.54
C LYS A 78 -11.84 -12.08 -20.21
N VAL A 79 -11.47 -10.81 -20.36
CA VAL A 79 -10.13 -10.30 -20.01
C VAL A 79 -9.82 -10.57 -18.53
N MET A 80 -10.77 -10.27 -17.63
CA MET A 80 -10.61 -10.52 -16.19
C MET A 80 -10.52 -12.02 -15.86
N ALA A 81 -11.27 -12.87 -16.56
CA ALA A 81 -11.16 -14.32 -16.39
C ALA A 81 -9.79 -14.86 -16.81
N LEU A 82 -9.23 -14.36 -17.92
CA LEU A 82 -7.89 -14.72 -18.39
C LEU A 82 -6.80 -14.32 -17.40
N PHE A 83 -6.88 -13.11 -16.82
CA PHE A 83 -5.94 -12.70 -15.77
C PHE A 83 -6.08 -13.55 -14.51
N SER A 84 -7.31 -13.93 -14.14
CA SER A 84 -7.55 -14.79 -12.99
C SER A 84 -6.90 -16.16 -13.16
N GLU A 85 -7.01 -16.76 -14.35
CA GLU A 85 -6.39 -18.06 -14.69
C GLU A 85 -4.87 -17.96 -14.76
N ARG A 86 -4.33 -16.91 -15.41
CA ARG A 86 -2.88 -16.74 -15.60
C ARG A 86 -2.12 -16.53 -14.29
N HIS A 87 -2.64 -15.68 -13.41
CA HIS A 87 -1.98 -15.31 -12.15
C HIS A 87 -2.44 -16.12 -10.95
N GLY A 88 -3.44 -17.00 -11.13
CA GLY A 88 -3.98 -17.83 -10.05
C GLY A 88 -4.61 -17.02 -8.91
N ILE A 89 -5.07 -15.80 -9.19
CA ILE A 89 -5.76 -14.93 -8.23
C ILE A 89 -7.25 -14.85 -8.57
N PRO A 90 -8.16 -14.96 -7.58
CA PRO A 90 -9.58 -14.77 -7.84
C PRO A 90 -9.86 -13.28 -8.11
N ILE A 91 -10.41 -13.00 -9.29
CA ILE A 91 -10.84 -11.66 -9.72
C ILE A 91 -12.37 -11.65 -9.80
N LEU A 92 -13.01 -10.66 -9.17
CA LEU A 92 -14.46 -10.49 -9.15
C LEU A 92 -14.82 -9.10 -9.67
N VAL A 93 -15.63 -9.05 -10.71
CA VAL A 93 -16.18 -7.79 -11.23
C VAL A 93 -17.53 -7.53 -10.58
N SER A 94 -17.69 -6.33 -10.05
CA SER A 94 -18.84 -5.98 -9.22
C SER A 94 -19.97 -5.43 -10.06
N GLY A 95 -20.82 -6.30 -10.58
CA GLY A 95 -21.92 -5.90 -11.47
C GLY A 95 -22.87 -4.84 -10.88
N ASN A 96 -23.05 -4.81 -9.55
CA ASN A 96 -23.83 -3.77 -8.89
C ASN A 96 -23.17 -2.39 -9.00
N ASP A 97 -21.85 -2.33 -8.80
CA ASP A 97 -21.10 -1.06 -8.83
C ASP A 97 -21.04 -0.54 -10.27
N LEU A 98 -20.84 -1.42 -11.26
CA LEU A 98 -20.84 -1.07 -12.69
C LEU A 98 -22.22 -0.60 -13.17
N GLY A 99 -23.30 -1.26 -12.73
CA GLY A 99 -24.66 -0.92 -13.13
C GLY A 99 -25.11 0.47 -12.68
N GLU A 100 -24.59 0.98 -11.56
CA GLU A 100 -24.86 2.35 -11.08
C GLU A 100 -24.32 3.43 -12.02
N GLU A 101 -23.22 3.14 -12.75
CA GLU A 101 -22.64 4.04 -13.76
C GLU A 101 -23.14 3.73 -15.18
N GLY A 102 -24.06 2.78 -15.35
CA GLY A 102 -24.55 2.34 -16.65
C GLY A 102 -23.53 1.53 -17.45
N LEU A 103 -22.48 1.03 -16.79
CA LEU A 103 -21.44 0.19 -17.40
C LEU A 103 -21.86 -1.27 -17.37
N THR A 104 -21.37 -2.04 -18.35
CA THR A 104 -21.66 -3.47 -18.46
C THR A 104 -20.39 -4.31 -18.35
N LEU A 105 -20.55 -5.64 -18.21
CA LEU A 105 -19.42 -6.58 -18.24
C LEU A 105 -18.90 -6.85 -19.66
N GLU A 106 -19.55 -6.27 -20.67
CA GLU A 106 -19.27 -6.44 -22.09
C GLU A 106 -18.53 -5.23 -22.68
N GLU A 107 -18.11 -4.27 -21.84
CA GLU A 107 -17.30 -3.15 -22.31
C GLU A 107 -16.06 -3.67 -23.08
N PRO A 108 -15.83 -3.20 -24.31
CA PRO A 108 -14.74 -3.65 -25.13
C PRO A 108 -13.41 -3.10 -24.61
N VAL A 109 -12.43 -3.98 -24.43
CA VAL A 109 -11.07 -3.64 -24.04
C VAL A 109 -10.15 -3.78 -25.25
N ASN A 110 -9.39 -2.71 -25.53
CA ASN A 110 -8.39 -2.69 -26.59
C ASN A 110 -7.05 -2.26 -26.01
N LEU A 111 -6.14 -3.23 -25.84
CA LEU A 111 -4.81 -2.98 -25.27
C LEU A 111 -3.81 -3.98 -25.84
N LYS A 112 -2.69 -3.48 -26.35
CA LYS A 112 -1.58 -4.26 -26.91
C LYS A 112 -0.27 -3.83 -26.27
N VAL A 113 0.17 -4.54 -25.24
CA VAL A 113 1.41 -4.30 -24.51
C VAL A 113 2.02 -5.63 -24.06
N GLU A 114 3.33 -5.77 -24.20
CA GLU A 114 4.08 -6.95 -23.75
C GLU A 114 4.94 -6.61 -22.53
N LYS A 115 5.20 -7.60 -21.66
CA LYS A 115 6.08 -7.49 -20.47
C LYS A 115 5.74 -6.32 -19.55
N LEU A 116 4.45 -6.16 -19.24
CA LEU A 116 3.97 -5.13 -18.32
C LEU A 116 3.52 -5.76 -17.00
N ALA A 117 3.80 -5.13 -15.87
CA ALA A 117 3.30 -5.59 -14.58
C ALA A 117 1.76 -5.63 -14.58
N LEU A 118 1.17 -6.66 -13.98
CA LEU A 118 -0.28 -6.84 -13.95
C LEU A 118 -1.01 -5.62 -13.37
N GLN A 119 -0.45 -4.99 -12.34
CA GLN A 119 -0.99 -3.75 -11.76
C GLN A 119 -1.15 -2.61 -12.78
N ASP A 120 -0.17 -2.45 -13.68
CA ASP A 120 -0.15 -1.37 -14.65
C ASP A 120 -1.06 -1.72 -15.81
N ALA A 121 -1.07 -2.99 -16.23
CA ALA A 121 -2.02 -3.50 -17.21
C ALA A 121 -3.48 -3.30 -16.75
N LEU A 122 -3.80 -3.63 -15.49
CA LEU A 122 -5.12 -3.39 -14.92
C LEU A 122 -5.46 -1.90 -14.88
N SER A 123 -4.50 -1.05 -14.51
CA SER A 123 -4.73 0.41 -14.47
C SER A 123 -5.04 0.94 -15.87
N LEU A 124 -4.26 0.58 -16.89
CA LEU A 124 -4.46 1.02 -18.27
C LEU A 124 -5.77 0.52 -18.89
N ILE A 125 -6.25 -0.66 -18.48
CA ILE A 125 -7.52 -1.23 -18.97
C ILE A 125 -8.72 -0.58 -18.28
N LEU A 126 -8.63 -0.34 -16.97
CA LEU A 126 -9.76 0.09 -16.15
C LEU A 126 -9.94 1.61 -16.12
N GLU A 127 -8.87 2.39 -16.16
CA GLU A 127 -8.88 3.85 -16.15
C GLU A 127 -9.76 4.49 -17.25
N PRO A 128 -9.68 4.09 -18.54
CA PRO A 128 -10.51 4.70 -19.58
C PRO A 128 -12.00 4.38 -19.45
N ILE A 129 -12.36 3.30 -18.73
CA ILE A 129 -13.74 2.87 -18.49
C ILE A 129 -14.29 3.56 -17.22
N GLY A 130 -13.44 4.19 -16.40
CA GLY A 130 -13.83 4.76 -15.10
C GLY A 130 -13.86 3.73 -13.96
N LEU A 131 -13.19 2.59 -14.16
CA LEU A 131 -13.10 1.51 -13.19
C LEU A 131 -11.75 1.51 -12.48
N THR A 132 -11.70 0.84 -11.34
CA THR A 132 -10.47 0.52 -10.63
C THR A 132 -10.59 -0.81 -9.90
N TYR A 133 -9.50 -1.27 -9.28
CA TYR A 133 -9.45 -2.52 -8.54
C TYR A 133 -9.09 -2.30 -7.07
N LEU A 134 -9.64 -3.16 -6.21
CA LEU A 134 -9.37 -3.18 -4.78
C LEU A 134 -9.05 -4.60 -4.35
N VAL A 135 -8.08 -4.78 -3.45
CA VAL A 135 -7.84 -6.09 -2.82
C VAL A 135 -8.57 -6.12 -1.49
N GLU A 136 -9.65 -6.90 -1.42
CA GLU A 136 -10.50 -7.02 -0.23
C GLU A 136 -10.92 -8.46 0.00
N HIS A 137 -11.01 -8.87 1.27
CA HIS A 137 -11.42 -10.23 1.66
C HIS A 137 -10.63 -11.36 0.97
N GLY A 138 -9.44 -11.04 0.45
CA GLY A 138 -8.63 -11.99 -0.28
C GLY A 138 -9.14 -12.29 -1.69
N VAL A 139 -9.77 -11.31 -2.33
CA VAL A 139 -10.20 -11.32 -3.74
C VAL A 139 -9.82 -9.97 -4.35
N LEU A 140 -9.46 -9.96 -5.64
CA LEU A 140 -9.29 -8.72 -6.39
C LEU A 140 -10.67 -8.30 -6.91
N LYS A 141 -11.25 -7.27 -6.30
CA LYS A 141 -12.57 -6.73 -6.63
C LYS A 141 -12.40 -5.57 -7.61
N VAL A 142 -12.95 -5.69 -8.82
CA VAL A 142 -13.07 -4.58 -9.78
C VAL A 142 -14.37 -3.82 -9.49
N THR A 143 -14.27 -2.50 -9.35
CA THR A 143 -15.36 -1.59 -8.94
C THR A 143 -15.16 -0.23 -9.63
N THR A 144 -16.08 0.72 -9.45
CA THR A 144 -15.96 2.06 -10.02
C THR A 144 -15.02 2.94 -9.19
N ILE A 145 -14.44 3.96 -9.80
CA ILE A 145 -13.54 4.91 -9.10
C ILE A 145 -14.28 5.58 -7.94
N ILE A 146 -15.57 5.91 -8.11
CA ILE A 146 -16.38 6.55 -7.07
C ILE A 146 -16.48 5.65 -5.84
N LYS A 147 -16.90 4.39 -6.00
CA LYS A 147 -17.02 3.43 -4.89
C LYS A 147 -15.66 3.12 -4.25
N ALA A 148 -14.60 3.11 -5.04
CA ALA A 148 -13.25 2.92 -4.51
C ALA A 148 -12.78 4.11 -3.66
N ASN A 149 -13.13 5.33 -4.06
CA ASN A 149 -12.77 6.55 -3.31
C ASN A 149 -13.58 6.70 -2.01
N GLU A 150 -14.79 6.16 -1.95
CA GLU A 150 -15.58 6.08 -0.71
C GLU A 150 -14.94 5.14 0.32
N LYS A 151 -14.17 4.15 -0.13
CA LYS A 151 -13.54 3.13 0.73
C LYS A 151 -12.18 3.60 1.24
N LEU A 152 -12.24 4.35 2.33
CA LEU A 152 -11.06 4.78 3.07
C LEU A 152 -10.63 3.74 4.10
N MET A 153 -9.35 3.38 4.10
CA MET A 153 -8.74 2.52 5.10
C MET A 153 -7.83 3.33 6.01
N LEU A 154 -7.69 2.91 7.26
CA LEU A 154 -6.71 3.48 8.19
C LEU A 154 -5.48 2.59 8.24
N ARG A 155 -4.30 3.15 7.97
CA ARG A 155 -3.00 2.49 8.17
C ARG A 155 -2.08 3.35 9.04
N VAL A 156 -1.32 2.66 9.90
CA VAL A 156 -0.31 3.28 10.76
C VAL A 156 1.06 3.07 10.13
N TYR A 157 1.77 4.17 9.91
CA TYR A 157 3.11 4.20 9.32
C TYR A 157 4.11 4.64 10.37
N PRO A 158 4.90 3.73 10.98
CA PRO A 158 6.07 4.10 11.75
C PRO A 158 7.06 4.89 10.87
N VAL A 159 7.35 6.12 11.30
CA VAL A 159 8.29 7.04 10.63
C VAL A 159 9.35 7.57 11.60
N GLY A 160 9.55 6.93 12.76
CA GLY A 160 10.57 7.32 13.74
C GLY A 160 12.01 7.21 13.23
N ASP A 161 12.23 6.49 12.14
CA ASP A 161 13.49 6.48 11.40
C ASP A 161 13.71 7.75 10.56
N LEU A 162 12.62 8.34 10.06
CA LEU A 162 12.64 9.52 9.21
C LEU A 162 12.52 10.84 10.00
N CYS A 163 11.71 10.87 11.06
CA CYS A 163 11.36 12.10 11.77
C CYS A 163 11.82 12.05 13.23
N ARG A 164 12.66 13.00 13.64
CA ARG A 164 13.14 13.14 15.03
C ARG A 164 12.52 14.35 15.71
N THR A 165 12.43 15.48 15.00
CA THR A 165 11.85 16.72 15.52
C THR A 165 10.40 16.87 15.07
N VAL A 166 9.64 17.74 15.74
CA VAL A 166 8.26 18.07 15.35
C VAL A 166 8.20 18.65 13.93
N GLU A 167 9.21 19.44 13.56
CA GLU A 167 9.35 20.06 12.24
C GLU A 167 9.50 19.03 11.13
N ASP A 168 10.21 17.92 11.38
CA ASP A 168 10.35 16.83 10.41
C ASP A 168 8.99 16.20 10.09
N TYR A 169 8.13 16.02 11.09
CA TYR A 169 6.79 15.45 10.86
C TYR A 169 5.91 16.39 10.04
N LEU A 170 5.98 17.70 10.29
CA LEU A 170 5.24 18.70 9.51
C LEU A 170 5.74 18.78 8.07
N THR A 171 7.06 18.70 7.88
CA THR A 171 7.68 18.68 6.56
C THR A 171 7.25 17.44 5.79
N LEU A 172 7.30 16.26 6.43
CA LEU A 172 6.86 15.01 5.82
C LEU A 172 5.36 15.02 5.48
N GLU A 173 4.53 15.58 6.35
CA GLU A 173 3.10 15.75 6.06
C GLU A 173 2.90 16.65 4.84
N SER A 174 3.58 17.80 4.77
CA SER A 174 3.47 18.70 3.63
C SER A 174 3.94 18.04 2.33
N ALA A 175 5.00 17.23 2.39
CA ALA A 175 5.48 16.47 1.24
C ALA A 175 4.46 15.42 0.78
N LEU A 176 3.83 14.70 1.70
CA LEU A 176 2.78 13.72 1.38
C LEU A 176 1.56 14.37 0.72
N ARG A 177 1.17 15.57 1.17
CA ARG A 177 0.06 16.32 0.57
C ARG A 177 0.42 16.86 -0.82
N ASN A 178 1.63 17.36 -0.99
CA ASN A 178 2.10 17.93 -2.27
C ASN A 178 2.42 16.87 -3.34
N ALA A 179 2.57 15.60 -2.94
CA ALA A 179 2.86 14.51 -3.86
C ALA A 179 1.61 13.98 -4.60
N ASP A 180 0.44 14.61 -4.41
CA ASP A 180 -0.83 14.25 -5.06
C ASP A 180 -1.20 12.76 -4.94
N LEU A 181 -0.84 12.14 -3.80
CA LEU A 181 -1.07 10.72 -3.50
C LEU A 181 -2.55 10.40 -3.18
N GLY A 182 -3.50 11.15 -3.72
CA GLY A 182 -4.94 11.03 -3.50
C GLY A 182 -5.61 12.29 -2.95
N ASP A 183 -6.92 12.22 -2.79
CA ASP A 183 -7.72 13.37 -2.35
C ASP A 183 -7.56 13.61 -0.85
N TRP A 184 -6.88 14.69 -0.49
CA TRP A 184 -6.67 15.10 0.89
C TRP A 184 -7.74 16.10 1.34
N ARG A 185 -8.30 15.88 2.54
CA ARG A 185 -9.26 16.84 3.10
C ARG A 185 -8.57 18.17 3.44
N PRO A 186 -9.22 19.31 3.14
CA PRO A 186 -8.74 20.60 3.59
C PRO A 186 -8.80 20.66 5.13
N ARG A 187 -7.82 21.36 5.70
CA ARG A 187 -7.82 21.66 7.12
C ARG A 187 -8.77 22.82 7.40
N LYS A 188 -9.46 22.79 8.54
CA LYS A 188 -10.20 23.94 9.06
C LYS A 188 -9.21 25.08 9.29
N THR A 189 -9.24 26.07 8.41
CA THR A 189 -8.39 27.29 8.41
C THR A 189 -8.71 28.27 9.57
N GLY A 190 -9.22 27.75 10.69
CA GLY A 190 -9.34 28.47 11.97
C GLY A 190 -8.14 28.28 12.90
N CYS A 191 -7.18 27.42 12.53
CA CYS A 191 -5.92 27.24 13.23
C CYS A 191 -4.76 27.43 12.24
N LEU A 192 -4.23 28.66 12.23
CA LEU A 192 -3.13 29.16 11.40
C LEU A 192 -3.48 29.41 9.93
N SER A 193 -3.13 30.61 9.49
CA SER A 193 -3.59 31.26 8.27
C SER A 193 -2.97 30.67 7.00
N GLU A 194 -3.79 30.09 6.14
CA GLU A 194 -3.50 30.02 4.70
C GLU A 194 -4.50 30.91 3.98
N LYS A 195 -4.10 32.17 3.75
CA LYS A 195 -4.74 32.99 2.73
C LYS A 195 -4.28 32.47 1.37
N SER A 196 -5.01 31.50 0.82
CA SER A 196 -5.06 31.31 -0.63
C SER A 196 -5.73 32.55 -1.24
N LYS A 197 -4.92 33.48 -1.75
CA LYS A 197 -5.42 34.63 -2.53
C LYS A 197 -6.02 34.10 -3.84
N SER A 198 -7.34 34.02 -3.90
CA SER A 198 -8.06 34.27 -5.14
C SER A 198 -8.21 35.79 -5.33
N GLN A 199 -7.95 36.22 -6.55
CA GLN A 199 -7.75 37.60 -6.99
C GLN A 199 -9.05 38.44 -6.93
N PRO A 200 -8.94 39.75 -6.69
CA PRO A 200 -9.54 40.68 -7.64
C PRO A 200 -8.48 41.58 -8.28
N GLN A 201 -8.58 41.74 -9.60
CA GLN A 201 -7.82 42.74 -10.35
C GLN A 201 -8.23 44.15 -9.89
N GLN A 202 -7.27 44.94 -9.41
CA GLN A 202 -7.33 46.38 -9.58
C GLN A 202 -5.91 46.92 -9.76
N ALA A 203 -5.70 47.54 -10.92
CA ALA A 203 -4.44 48.13 -11.34
C ALA A 203 -4.24 49.51 -10.69
N GLY A 204 -2.98 49.83 -10.32
CA GLY A 204 -2.56 51.20 -9.96
C GLY A 204 -1.40 51.27 -8.96
N SER A 205 -0.17 51.19 -9.45
CA SER A 205 1.12 51.50 -8.76
C SER A 205 1.24 53.01 -8.39
N PRO A 206 2.24 53.51 -7.61
CA PRO A 206 3.57 52.92 -7.32
C PRO A 206 4.12 53.02 -5.87
N ALA A 207 5.22 52.30 -5.64
CA ALA A 207 5.98 52.15 -4.39
C ALA A 207 6.74 53.43 -3.95
N PRO A 208 7.38 53.48 -2.75
CA PRO A 208 8.73 52.89 -2.64
C PRO A 208 9.15 52.31 -1.26
N ALA A 209 10.24 51.54 -1.33
CA ALA A 209 11.32 51.38 -0.35
C ALA A 209 11.11 50.58 0.96
N GLY A 210 11.90 49.50 1.07
CA GLY A 210 12.63 49.20 2.31
C GLY A 210 12.29 47.88 3.02
N GLY A 211 13.24 46.95 3.01
CA GLY A 211 13.46 45.98 4.08
C GLY A 211 12.54 44.75 4.10
N GLY A 212 13.10 43.59 3.74
CA GLY A 212 12.45 42.30 3.95
C GLY A 212 12.22 42.02 5.43
N PHE A 213 10.95 41.91 5.82
CA PHE A 213 10.52 41.36 7.10
C PHE A 213 9.95 39.96 6.86
N PHE A 214 10.78 38.93 7.02
CA PHE A 214 10.30 37.57 7.24
C PHE A 214 9.80 37.53 8.69
N ASN A 215 8.49 37.60 8.89
CA ASN A 215 7.90 37.52 10.22
C ASN A 215 7.52 36.05 10.47
N ILE A 216 8.42 35.29 11.10
CA ILE A 216 8.07 33.99 11.69
C ILE A 216 7.32 34.30 12.99
N PRO A 217 6.05 33.90 13.17
CA PRO A 217 5.42 34.03 14.47
C PRO A 217 6.12 33.07 15.45
N ASP A 218 6.76 33.65 16.47
CA ASP A 218 7.23 32.99 17.71
C ASP A 218 6.04 32.36 18.46
N GLY A 219 5.51 31.27 17.91
CA GLY A 219 4.54 30.41 18.56
C GLY A 219 5.29 29.41 19.43
N LYS A 220 5.32 29.64 20.74
CA LYS A 220 5.73 28.64 21.73
C LYS A 220 4.86 27.38 21.59
N PHE A 221 5.31 26.43 20.78
CA PHE A 221 4.74 25.09 20.71
C PHE A 221 5.10 24.35 22.00
N LYS A 222 4.15 24.23 22.93
CA LYS A 222 4.29 23.32 24.06
C LYS A 222 4.04 21.91 23.53
N GLY A 223 5.10 21.11 23.49
CA GLY A 223 5.06 19.71 23.07
C GLY A 223 3.99 18.91 23.82
N GLY A 224 3.20 18.15 23.07
CA GLY A 224 2.19 17.25 23.61
C GLY A 224 0.94 17.06 22.76
N GLU A 225 0.67 17.92 21.78
CA GLU A 225 -0.55 17.83 20.97
C GLU A 225 -0.35 16.87 19.79
N SER A 226 -0.90 15.66 19.93
CA SER A 226 -1.34 14.88 18.77
C SER A 226 -2.27 15.75 17.93
N VAL A 227 -2.00 15.88 16.63
CA VAL A 227 -2.88 16.60 15.70
C VAL A 227 -4.21 15.85 15.62
N ASP A 228 -5.22 16.35 16.35
CA ASP A 228 -6.51 15.70 16.52
C ASP A 228 -7.30 15.56 15.21
N PRO A 229 -8.14 14.51 15.07
CA PRO A 229 -9.07 14.33 13.95
C PRO A 229 -10.02 15.51 13.70
N LEU A 230 -10.17 16.44 14.65
CA LEU A 230 -11.02 17.63 14.57
C LEU A 230 -10.47 18.74 13.66
N LEU A 231 -9.25 18.60 13.15
CA LEU A 231 -8.60 19.56 12.25
C LEU A 231 -9.17 19.58 10.83
N TYR A 232 -9.97 18.58 10.44
CA TYR A 232 -10.51 18.46 9.10
C TYR A 232 -11.92 19.03 9.00
N GLU A 233 -12.23 19.61 7.85
CA GLU A 233 -13.60 19.95 7.49
C GLU A 233 -14.44 18.67 7.34
N GLU A 234 -15.75 18.81 7.60
CA GLU A 234 -16.70 17.74 7.29
C GLU A 234 -16.74 17.58 5.78
N GLY A 235 -16.37 16.40 5.29
CA GLY A 235 -16.20 16.16 3.85
C GLY A 235 -15.76 14.74 3.56
N VAL A 236 -15.50 14.46 2.28
CA VAL A 236 -14.98 13.18 1.77
C VAL A 236 -13.49 13.34 1.50
N GLY A 237 -12.71 12.27 1.67
CA GLY A 237 -11.27 12.26 1.39
C GLY A 237 -10.43 11.80 2.57
N GLY A 238 -9.13 11.69 2.34
CA GLY A 238 -8.17 11.18 3.31
C GLY A 238 -7.73 12.19 4.35
N THR A 239 -7.23 11.67 5.47
CA THR A 239 -6.71 12.46 6.60
C THR A 239 -5.37 11.90 7.06
N ILE A 240 -4.51 12.81 7.55
CA ILE A 240 -3.22 12.50 8.17
C ILE A 240 -3.26 12.98 9.62
N THR A 241 -2.90 12.11 10.55
CA THR A 241 -2.77 12.39 11.97
C THR A 241 -1.38 11.96 12.43
N ILE A 242 -0.59 12.90 12.92
CA ILE A 242 0.73 12.66 13.51
C ILE A 242 0.53 12.25 14.98
N VAL A 243 1.03 11.06 15.34
CA VAL A 243 1.08 10.60 16.73
C VAL A 243 2.54 10.59 17.16
N GLN A 244 2.97 11.71 17.75
CA GLN A 244 4.36 11.92 18.16
C GLN A 244 4.83 10.89 19.20
N GLN A 245 3.94 10.47 20.10
CA GLN A 245 4.28 9.52 21.17
C GLN A 245 4.69 8.13 20.66
N SER A 246 4.14 7.70 19.51
CA SER A 246 4.44 6.42 18.90
C SER A 246 5.37 6.52 17.69
N HIS A 247 5.88 7.73 17.40
CA HIS A 247 6.69 8.03 16.22
C HIS A 247 6.05 7.50 14.92
N ALA A 248 4.72 7.64 14.80
CA ALA A 248 3.96 7.09 13.69
C ALA A 248 2.96 8.10 13.11
N LEU A 249 2.68 7.94 11.82
CA LEU A 249 1.62 8.64 11.10
C LEU A 249 0.43 7.71 10.95
N LEU A 250 -0.74 8.18 11.36
CA LEU A 250 -2.03 7.56 11.08
C LEU A 250 -2.56 8.21 9.81
N ILE A 251 -2.70 7.43 8.75
CA ILE A 251 -3.21 7.92 7.48
C ILE A 251 -4.49 7.16 7.18
N THR A 252 -5.55 7.91 6.92
CA THR A 252 -6.81 7.37 6.40
C THR A 252 -6.89 7.74 4.93
N GLN A 253 -6.82 6.77 4.00
CA GLN A 253 -6.89 7.05 2.57
C GLN A 253 -7.34 5.82 1.75
N THR A 254 -7.51 5.97 0.44
CA THR A 254 -7.87 4.89 -0.50
C THR A 254 -6.77 3.82 -0.63
N TYR A 255 -7.14 2.66 -1.20
CA TYR A 255 -6.22 1.53 -1.41
C TYR A 255 -4.97 1.91 -2.24
N HIS A 256 -5.15 2.56 -3.38
CA HIS A 256 -4.04 2.92 -4.28
C HIS A 256 -3.11 3.96 -3.65
N ALA A 257 -3.69 4.97 -3.01
CA ALA A 257 -2.94 5.98 -2.29
C ALA A 257 -2.05 5.37 -1.20
N HIS A 258 -2.55 4.39 -0.46
CA HIS A 258 -1.74 3.70 0.53
C HIS A 258 -0.54 2.97 -0.06
N ASN A 259 -0.68 2.38 -1.26
CA ASN A 259 0.44 1.74 -1.95
C ASN A 259 1.46 2.80 -2.39
N ALA A 260 1.01 3.89 -2.99
CA ALA A 260 1.88 4.99 -3.39
C ALA A 260 2.60 5.66 -2.21
N ILE A 261 1.96 5.78 -1.05
CA ILE A 261 2.58 6.26 0.20
C ILE A 261 3.66 5.29 0.68
N VAL A 262 3.44 3.97 0.60
CA VAL A 262 4.46 2.97 0.94
C VAL A 262 5.67 3.12 0.03
N ASP A 263 5.45 3.29 -1.27
CA ASP A 263 6.52 3.45 -2.25
C ASP A 263 7.33 4.72 -1.99
N LEU A 264 6.67 5.87 -1.79
CA LEU A 264 7.33 7.13 -1.47
C LEU A 264 8.14 7.04 -0.16
N LEU A 265 7.56 6.50 0.90
CA LEU A 265 8.27 6.34 2.18
C LEU A 265 9.46 5.38 2.05
N THR A 266 9.39 4.40 1.14
CA THR A 266 10.50 3.50 0.84
C THR A 266 11.60 4.24 0.09
N GLN A 267 11.26 5.01 -0.95
CA GLN A 267 12.21 5.83 -1.70
C GLN A 267 12.94 6.86 -0.80
N ILE A 268 12.22 7.53 0.10
CA ILE A 268 12.82 8.48 1.05
C ILE A 268 13.84 7.79 1.97
N ARG A 269 13.56 6.54 2.38
CA ARG A 269 14.48 5.76 3.22
C ARG A 269 15.71 5.34 2.45
N GLU A 270 15.53 4.85 1.23
CA GLU A 270 16.64 4.46 0.35
C GLU A 270 17.57 5.64 0.07
N ALA A 271 17.00 6.80 -0.25
CA ALA A 271 17.75 8.03 -0.47
C ALA A 271 18.60 8.44 0.75
N ARG A 272 18.08 8.26 1.98
CA ARG A 272 18.85 8.54 3.21
C ARG A 272 19.95 7.53 3.49
N THR A 273 19.82 6.28 3.02
CA THR A 273 20.85 5.25 3.22
C THR A 273 21.97 5.32 2.19
N SER A 274 21.74 5.99 1.06
CA SER A 274 22.74 6.21 0.02
C SER A 274 23.67 7.40 0.28
N GLU A 275 23.38 8.23 1.28
CA GLU A 275 24.25 9.30 1.78
C GLU A 275 25.24 8.78 2.84
#